data_AF-A0A8B8DHY3-F1
#
_entry.id   AF-A0A8B8DHY3-F1
#
_cell.length_a   1.000
_cell.length_b   1.000
_cell.length_c   1.000
_cell.angle_alpha   90.00
_cell.angle_beta   90.00
_cell.angle_gamma   90.00
#
_symmetry.space_group_name_H-M   'P 1'
#
loop_
_entity.id
_entity.type
_entity.pdbx_description
1 polymer ?
#
loop_
_entity_poly.entity_id
_entity_poly.type
_entity_poly.pdbx_seq_one_letter_code
_entity_poly.pdbx_strand_id
1 'polypeptide(L)'
;MPLGNLIIAGAVLFSGGSAHKFLTLCKHASIQMFSIGTYMKIQSLYLVPTIEDVWQRGQLHLFTAAKESGEPLRLGGDGRCCSPGHTAKYLSYTLMDLKTNKILDTQLVQKNEVRNSYAMELEGLQRGLARIAEEELQISHLVTDRHSQIKKFMREVHPEIIHWFDCWHIAKGTFYMFF
;
A
#
# COMPACT_ATOMS: atom_id res chain seq x y z
N MET A 1 12.42 -1.16 -29.66
CA MET A 1 11.41 -2.12 -29.17
C MET A 1 10.12 -1.88 -29.95
N PRO A 2 9.43 -2.92 -30.46
CA PRO A 2 8.13 -2.75 -31.10
C PRO A 2 7.08 -2.23 -30.12
N LEU A 3 6.27 -1.24 -30.53
CA LEU A 3 5.21 -0.64 -29.69
C LEU A 3 4.22 -1.69 -29.16
N GLY A 4 3.86 -2.68 -29.98
CA GLY A 4 2.95 -3.75 -29.57
C GLY A 4 3.44 -4.54 -28.35
N ASN A 5 4.75 -4.72 -28.19
CA ASN A 5 5.29 -5.44 -27.03
C ASN A 5 5.09 -4.63 -25.74
N LEU A 6 5.23 -3.31 -25.81
CA LEU A 6 4.99 -2.42 -24.68
C LEU A 6 3.51 -2.41 -24.29
N ILE A 7 2.61 -2.30 -25.28
CA ILE A 7 1.16 -2.29 -25.06
C ILE A 7 0.71 -3.61 -24.41
N ILE A 8 1.14 -4.75 -24.96
CA ILE A 8 0.74 -6.06 -24.43
C ILE A 8 1.33 -6.29 -23.03
N ALA A 9 2.60 -5.93 -22.79
CA ALA A 9 3.20 -6.03 -21.47
C ALA A 9 2.47 -5.14 -20.44
N GLY A 10 2.09 -3.93 -20.84
CA GLY A 10 1.27 -3.03 -20.02
C GLY A 10 -0.09 -3.63 -19.71
N ALA A 11 -0.81 -4.13 -20.72
CA ALA A 11 -2.13 -4.74 -20.55
C ALA A 11 -2.10 -5.92 -19.56
N VAL A 12 -1.09 -6.80 -19.65
CA VAL A 12 -0.91 -7.93 -18.73
C VAL A 12 -0.65 -7.44 -17.30
N LEU A 13 0.21 -6.43 -17.12
CA LEU A 13 0.53 -5.91 -15.79
C LEU A 13 -0.66 -5.19 -15.15
N PHE A 14 -1.29 -4.26 -15.87
CA PHE A 14 -2.38 -3.43 -15.34
C PHE A 14 -3.65 -4.23 -15.07
N SER A 15 -3.87 -5.34 -15.77
CA SER A 15 -4.98 -6.25 -15.47
C SER A 15 -4.73 -7.18 -14.27
N GLY A 16 -3.55 -7.12 -13.64
CA GLY A 16 -3.15 -8.07 -12.60
C GLY A 16 -2.94 -9.50 -13.13
N GLY A 17 -2.71 -9.65 -14.43
CA GLY A 17 -2.55 -10.95 -15.08
C GLY A 17 -1.19 -11.60 -14.81
N SER A 18 -1.16 -12.94 -14.78
CA SER A 18 0.11 -13.66 -14.71
C SER A 18 0.77 -13.70 -16.09
N ALA A 19 1.90 -13.00 -16.24
CA ALA A 19 2.68 -13.01 -17.48
C ALA A 19 3.12 -14.42 -17.89
N HIS A 20 3.42 -15.29 -16.93
CA HIS A 20 3.73 -16.70 -17.21
C HIS A 20 2.54 -17.42 -17.85
N LYS A 21 1.34 -17.28 -17.28
CA LYS A 21 0.12 -17.90 -17.84
C LYS A 21 -0.19 -17.36 -19.24
N PHE A 22 -0.06 -16.04 -19.42
CA PHE A 22 -0.29 -15.38 -20.71
C PHE A 22 0.69 -15.87 -21.79
N LEU A 23 1.99 -15.90 -21.49
CA LEU A 23 2.99 -16.37 -22.45
C LEU A 23 2.84 -17.87 -22.77
N THR A 24 2.46 -18.68 -21.78
CA THR A 24 2.14 -20.11 -22.01
C THR A 24 0.91 -20.27 -22.91
N LEU A 25 -0.14 -19.48 -22.70
CA LEU A 25 -1.33 -19.47 -23.57
C LEU A 25 -0.95 -19.14 -25.02
N CYS A 26 -0.19 -18.06 -25.23
CA CYS A 26 0.25 -17.65 -26.57
C CYS A 26 1.11 -18.73 -27.24
N LYS A 27 1.96 -19.42 -26.46
CA LYS A 27 2.76 -20.54 -26.95
C LYS A 27 1.89 -21.70 -27.45
N HIS A 28 0.81 -22.04 -26.74
CA HIS A 28 -0.14 -23.09 -27.17
C HIS A 28 -0.98 -22.68 -28.39
N ALA A 29 -1.28 -21.39 -28.52
CA ALA A 29 -2.01 -20.84 -29.66
C ALA A 29 -1.11 -20.55 -30.88
N SER A 30 0.18 -20.92 -30.84
CA SER A 30 1.16 -20.62 -31.90
C SER A 30 1.33 -19.11 -32.20
N ILE A 31 1.06 -18.25 -31.21
CA ILE A 31 1.24 -16.80 -31.31
C ILE A 31 2.65 -16.46 -30.80
N GLN A 32 3.48 -15.89 -31.68
CA GLN A 32 4.83 -15.47 -31.31
C GLN A 32 4.77 -14.24 -30.39
N MET A 33 5.30 -14.39 -29.17
CA MET A 33 5.38 -13.33 -28.17
C MET A 33 6.80 -13.18 -27.62
N PHE A 34 7.05 -12.08 -26.91
CA PHE A 34 8.31 -11.86 -26.21
C PHE A 34 8.53 -12.87 -25.07
N SER A 35 9.80 -13.07 -24.69
CA SER A 35 10.14 -13.93 -23.55
C SER A 35 9.78 -13.30 -22.20
N ILE A 36 9.69 -14.11 -21.15
CA ILE A 36 9.50 -13.60 -19.79
C ILE A 36 10.64 -12.66 -19.35
N GLY A 37 11.88 -12.91 -19.78
CA GLY A 37 13.00 -12.01 -19.50
C GLY A 37 12.84 -10.64 -20.15
N THR A 38 12.33 -10.61 -21.38
CA THR A 38 11.98 -9.35 -22.06
C THR A 38 10.83 -8.63 -21.36
N TYR A 39 9.81 -9.35 -20.91
CA TYR A 39 8.70 -8.79 -20.13
C TYR A 39 9.20 -8.10 -18.86
N MET A 40 10.04 -8.77 -18.07
CA MET A 40 10.58 -8.19 -16.83
C MET A 40 11.43 -6.94 -17.10
N LYS A 41 12.21 -6.92 -18.20
CA LYS A 41 12.95 -5.72 -18.63
C LYS A 41 12.01 -4.58 -19.01
N ILE A 42 10.93 -4.86 -19.74
CA ILE A 42 9.93 -3.84 -20.11
C ILE A 42 9.26 -3.28 -18.84
N GLN A 43 8.91 -4.14 -17.90
CA GLN A 43 8.33 -3.72 -16.62
C GLN A 43 9.27 -2.79 -15.86
N SER A 44 10.53 -3.21 -15.65
CA SER A 44 11.50 -2.44 -14.88
C SER A 44 11.88 -1.12 -15.52
N LEU A 45 11.96 -1.05 -16.85
CA LEU A 45 12.44 0.15 -17.56
C LEU A 45 11.35 1.15 -17.88
N TYR A 46 10.11 0.70 -18.08
CA TYR A 46 9.04 1.56 -18.60
C TYR A 46 7.79 1.54 -17.73
N LEU A 47 7.25 0.34 -17.42
CA LEU A 47 5.93 0.25 -16.80
C LEU A 47 5.94 0.67 -15.33
N VAL A 48 6.88 0.15 -14.53
CA VAL A 48 7.00 0.47 -13.10
C VAL A 48 7.32 1.96 -12.90
N PRO A 49 8.31 2.57 -13.58
CA PRO A 49 8.55 4.01 -13.46
C PRO A 49 7.35 4.86 -13.84
N THR A 50 6.56 4.45 -14.84
CA THR A 50 5.34 5.18 -15.23
C THR A 50 4.25 5.07 -14.16
N ILE A 51 4.09 3.90 -13.54
CA ILE A 51 3.15 3.73 -12.41
C ILE A 51 3.57 4.62 -11.25
N GLU A 52 4.86 4.63 -10.91
CA GLU A 52 5.41 5.46 -9.84
C GLU A 52 5.19 6.94 -10.10
N ASP A 53 5.43 7.42 -11.34
CA ASP A 53 5.17 8.80 -11.73
C ASP A 53 3.68 9.18 -11.58
N VAL A 54 2.78 8.34 -12.08
CA VAL A 54 1.32 8.57 -11.94
C VAL A 54 0.91 8.59 -10.47
N TRP A 55 1.43 7.67 -9.67
CA TRP A 55 1.18 7.61 -8.23
C TRP A 55 1.67 8.88 -7.53
N GLN A 56 2.92 9.29 -7.75
CA GLN A 56 3.52 10.47 -7.14
C GLN A 56 2.76 11.74 -7.50
N ARG A 57 2.36 11.90 -8.78
CA ARG A 57 1.53 13.04 -9.20
C ARG A 57 0.16 13.05 -8.53
N GLY A 58 -0.48 11.89 -8.43
CA GLY A 58 -1.76 11.74 -7.73
C GLY A 58 -1.64 12.07 -6.24
N GLN A 59 -0.62 11.52 -5.58
CA GLN A 59 -0.34 11.74 -4.17
C GLN A 59 -0.05 13.22 -3.87
N LEU A 60 0.79 13.88 -4.68
CA LEU A 60 1.09 15.30 -4.53
C LEU A 60 -0.18 16.16 -4.67
N HIS A 61 -1.06 15.81 -5.61
CA HIS A 61 -2.33 16.49 -5.77
C HIS A 61 -3.22 16.34 -4.52
N LEU A 62 -3.25 15.16 -3.89
CA LEU A 62 -3.98 14.94 -2.64
C LEU A 62 -3.40 15.74 -1.48
N PHE A 63 -2.07 15.79 -1.34
CA PHE A 63 -1.43 16.59 -0.31
C PHE A 63 -1.67 18.08 -0.51
N THR A 64 -1.62 18.56 -1.75
CA THR A 64 -1.92 19.96 -2.06
C THR A 64 -3.36 20.30 -1.69
N ALA A 65 -4.33 19.46 -2.09
CA ALA A 65 -5.74 19.65 -1.73
C ALA A 65 -5.97 19.61 -0.21
N ALA A 66 -5.26 18.74 0.51
CA ALA A 66 -5.32 18.68 1.97
C ALA A 66 -4.75 19.94 2.63
N LYS A 67 -3.64 20.48 2.12
CA LYS A 67 -3.04 21.75 2.58
C LYS A 67 -4.00 22.92 2.35
N GLU A 68 -4.60 23.00 1.16
CA GLU A 68 -5.57 24.04 0.80
C GLU A 68 -6.83 24.01 1.67
N SER A 69 -7.27 22.81 2.08
CA SER A 69 -8.40 22.67 3.00
C SER A 69 -8.10 23.26 4.38
N GLY A 70 -6.84 23.27 4.83
CA GLY A 70 -6.43 23.73 6.16
C GLY A 70 -7.01 22.93 7.33
N GLU A 71 -7.74 21.85 7.06
CA GLU A 71 -8.36 21.01 8.08
C GLU A 71 -7.41 19.90 8.52
N PRO A 72 -7.39 19.54 9.81
CA PRO A 72 -6.57 18.44 10.28
C PRO A 72 -7.13 17.09 9.80
N LEU A 73 -6.24 16.24 9.30
CA LEU A 73 -6.58 14.96 8.70
C LEU A 73 -7.14 13.96 9.71
N ARG A 74 -8.03 13.10 9.22
CA ARG A 74 -8.55 11.94 9.96
C ARG A 74 -8.15 10.70 9.21
N LEU A 75 -7.19 9.97 9.73
CA LEU A 75 -6.54 8.88 9.01
C LEU A 75 -7.02 7.51 9.48
N GLY A 76 -7.14 6.59 8.53
CA GLY A 76 -7.25 5.15 8.78
C GLY A 76 -5.96 4.48 8.33
N GLY A 77 -5.36 3.68 9.20
CA GLY A 77 -4.14 2.93 8.92
C GLY A 77 -4.37 1.44 9.02
N ASP A 78 -4.00 0.70 7.98
CA ASP A 78 -4.09 -0.76 7.94
C ASP A 78 -2.85 -1.38 7.28
N GLY A 79 -2.43 -2.54 7.80
CA GLY A 79 -1.26 -3.28 7.36
C GLY A 79 -1.64 -4.60 6.70
N ARG A 80 -1.25 -4.80 5.44
CA ARG A 80 -1.48 -6.06 4.72
C ARG A 80 -0.19 -6.84 4.50
N CYS A 81 -0.16 -8.07 5.00
CA CYS A 81 0.95 -9.01 4.81
C CYS A 81 0.81 -9.85 3.53
N CYS A 82 1.93 -10.12 2.86
CA CYS A 82 1.96 -10.94 1.64
C CYS A 82 1.76 -12.45 1.88
N SER A 83 1.88 -12.94 3.12
CA SER A 83 1.64 -14.35 3.47
C SER A 83 1.01 -14.50 4.87
N PRO A 84 0.18 -15.53 5.09
CA PRO A 84 -0.35 -15.85 6.42
C PRO A 84 0.77 -16.27 7.39
N GLY A 85 0.70 -15.82 8.64
CA GLY A 85 1.62 -16.21 9.73
C GLY A 85 2.89 -15.35 9.86
N HIS A 86 3.82 -15.77 10.73
CA HIS A 86 5.06 -15.03 11.05
C HIS A 86 6.13 -15.04 9.93
N THR A 87 5.77 -15.55 8.75
CA THR A 87 6.64 -15.72 7.58
C THR A 87 6.40 -14.65 6.50
N ALA A 88 5.65 -13.60 6.82
CA ALA A 88 5.49 -12.44 5.93
C ALA A 88 6.86 -11.82 5.60
N LYS A 89 7.17 -11.72 4.30
CA LYS A 89 8.41 -11.10 3.81
C LYS A 89 8.24 -9.61 3.55
N TYR A 90 7.06 -9.21 3.09
CA TYR A 90 6.69 -7.84 2.79
C TYR A 90 5.36 -7.50 3.45
N LEU A 91 5.26 -6.29 4.00
CA LEU A 91 4.03 -5.69 4.50
C LEU A 91 3.82 -4.37 3.76
N SER A 92 2.62 -4.19 3.22
CA SER A 92 2.19 -2.89 2.70
C SER A 92 1.28 -2.24 3.74
N TYR A 93 1.70 -1.09 4.25
CA TYR A 93 0.91 -0.28 5.17
C TYR A 93 0.26 0.86 4.39
N THR A 94 -1.07 0.98 4.48
CA THR A 94 -1.83 2.02 3.76
C THR A 94 -2.39 3.03 4.74
N LEU A 95 -2.19 4.31 4.46
CA LEU A 95 -2.83 5.42 5.15
C LEU A 95 -3.89 6.05 4.24
N MET A 96 -5.13 6.07 4.71
CA MET A 96 -6.29 6.62 4.01
C MET A 96 -6.85 7.80 4.78
N ASP A 97 -7.22 8.87 4.09
CA ASP A 97 -8.07 9.90 4.68
C ASP A 97 -9.52 9.43 4.72
N LEU A 98 -10.08 9.36 5.93
CA LEU A 98 -11.42 8.87 6.19
C LEU A 98 -12.51 9.86 5.76
N LYS A 99 -12.18 11.15 5.56
CA LYS A 99 -13.14 12.13 5.08
C LYS A 99 -13.36 11.99 3.57
N THR A 100 -12.27 11.91 2.81
CA THR A 100 -12.32 11.80 1.35
C THR A 100 -12.37 10.36 0.84
N ASN A 101 -12.13 9.37 1.71
CA ASN A 101 -11.96 7.95 1.37
C ASN A 101 -10.86 7.70 0.34
N LYS A 102 -9.82 8.55 0.34
CA LYS A 102 -8.69 8.45 -0.59
C LYS A 102 -7.45 7.95 0.14
N ILE A 103 -6.71 7.06 -0.49
CA ILE A 103 -5.42 6.59 0.00
C ILE A 103 -4.43 7.75 -0.17
N LEU A 104 -3.90 8.24 0.93
CA LEU A 104 -2.89 9.29 0.95
C LEU A 104 -1.51 8.73 0.71
N ASP A 105 -1.20 7.59 1.33
CA ASP A 105 0.14 7.02 1.26
C ASP A 105 0.12 5.50 1.42
N THR A 106 1.12 4.85 0.84
CA THR A 106 1.32 3.40 0.94
C THR A 106 2.80 3.10 1.10
N GLN A 107 3.15 2.49 2.23
CA GLN A 107 4.52 2.19 2.61
C GLN A 107 4.78 0.69 2.52
N LEU A 108 5.82 0.31 1.77
CA LEU A 108 6.27 -1.07 1.69
C LEU A 108 7.42 -1.28 2.68
N VAL A 109 7.24 -2.24 3.59
CA VAL A 109 8.26 -2.64 4.57
C VAL A 109 8.69 -4.07 4.26
N GLN A 110 10.00 -4.30 4.18
CA GLN A 110 10.55 -5.65 4.09
C GLN A 110 10.96 -6.16 5.47
N LYS A 111 10.70 -7.44 5.76
CA LYS A 111 11.01 -8.06 7.06
C LYS A 111 12.47 -7.92 7.47
N ASN A 112 13.40 -7.91 6.51
CA ASN A 112 14.84 -7.79 6.80
C ASN A 112 15.24 -6.42 7.35
N GLU A 113 14.40 -5.39 7.17
CA GLU A 113 14.63 -4.05 7.71
C GLU A 113 14.25 -3.95 9.18
N VAL A 114 13.46 -4.91 9.69
CA VAL A 114 12.91 -4.90 11.05
C VAL A 114 13.21 -6.20 11.79
N ARG A 115 13.06 -6.19 13.12
CA ARG A 115 13.41 -7.34 13.96
C ARG A 115 12.45 -8.52 13.82
N ASN A 116 11.16 -8.26 13.56
CA ASN A 116 10.13 -9.30 13.42
C ASN A 116 8.95 -8.82 12.57
N SER A 117 8.08 -9.75 12.16
CA SER A 117 6.91 -9.42 11.33
C SER A 117 5.89 -8.52 12.03
N TYR A 118 5.85 -8.56 13.36
CA TYR A 118 4.97 -7.71 14.19
C TYR A 118 5.40 -6.24 14.15
N ALA A 119 6.72 -5.99 14.09
CA ALA A 119 7.30 -4.66 14.02
C ALA A 119 7.17 -4.04 12.62
N MET A 120 6.89 -4.83 11.58
CA MET A 120 6.70 -4.31 10.22
C MET A 120 5.54 -3.34 10.14
N GLU A 121 4.45 -3.63 10.85
CA GLU A 121 3.26 -2.79 10.86
C GLU A 121 3.52 -1.46 11.57
N LEU A 122 4.24 -1.48 12.70
CA LEU A 122 4.65 -0.27 13.40
C LEU A 122 5.58 0.59 12.53
N GLU A 123 6.57 -0.03 11.89
CA GLU A 123 7.50 0.66 10.97
C GLU A 123 6.75 1.30 9.79
N GLY A 124 5.77 0.58 9.22
CA GLY A 124 4.94 1.10 8.13
C GLY A 124 4.14 2.34 8.55
N LEU A 125 3.54 2.31 9.74
CA LEU A 125 2.86 3.46 10.32
C LEU A 125 3.82 4.63 10.57
N GLN A 126 5.01 4.37 11.14
CA GLN A 126 6.01 5.41 11.40
C GLN A 126 6.47 6.10 10.13
N ARG A 127 6.77 5.34 9.06
CA ARG A 127 7.14 5.91 7.76
C ARG A 127 6.02 6.76 7.17
N GLY A 128 4.78 6.27 7.26
CA GLY A 128 3.62 7.00 6.77
C GLY A 128 3.37 8.31 7.54
N LEU A 129 3.47 8.29 8.86
CA LEU A 129 3.34 9.49 9.70
C LEU A 129 4.48 10.48 9.43
N ALA A 130 5.71 10.00 9.28
CA ALA A 130 6.85 10.83 8.91
C ALA A 130 6.64 11.51 7.56
N ARG A 131 6.12 10.78 6.56
CA ARG A 131 5.80 11.32 5.23
C ARG A 131 4.74 12.43 5.30
N ILE A 132 3.74 12.28 6.14
CA ILE A 132 2.69 13.30 6.33
C ILE A 132 3.25 14.53 7.06
N ALA A 133 4.14 14.32 8.03
CA ALA A 133 4.82 15.41 8.74
C ALA A 133 5.79 16.19 7.83
N GLU A 134 6.50 15.53 6.91
CA GLU A 134 7.33 16.17 5.88
C GLU A 134 6.50 17.08 4.97
N GLU A 135 5.24 16.72 4.74
CA GLU A 135 4.29 17.53 3.97
C GLU A 135 3.56 18.56 4.85
N GLU A 136 3.99 18.80 6.09
CA GLU A 136 3.43 19.81 7.02
C GLU A 136 1.92 19.66 7.28
N LEU A 137 1.38 18.45 7.08
CA LEU A 137 -0.04 18.15 7.27
C LEU A 137 -0.30 17.76 8.72
N GLN A 138 -1.33 18.37 9.32
CA GLN A 138 -1.74 18.10 10.69
C GLN A 138 -2.68 16.90 10.76
N ILE A 139 -2.52 16.03 11.76
CA ILE A 139 -3.37 14.86 11.98
C ILE A 139 -4.15 15.08 13.27
N SER A 140 -5.48 14.98 13.20
CA SER A 140 -6.34 15.07 14.39
C SER A 140 -6.68 13.69 14.95
N HIS A 141 -7.00 12.75 14.08
CA HIS A 141 -7.48 11.43 14.46
C HIS A 141 -6.76 10.36 13.65
N LEU A 142 -6.44 9.24 14.30
CA LEU A 142 -5.92 8.05 13.65
C LEU A 142 -6.75 6.84 14.09
N VAL A 143 -7.24 6.06 13.14
CA VAL A 143 -7.95 4.80 13.36
C VAL A 143 -7.04 3.67 12.90
N THR A 144 -6.72 2.73 13.79
CA THR A 144 -5.94 1.52 13.43
C THR A 144 -6.52 0.27 14.07
N ASP A 145 -5.97 -0.87 13.70
CA ASP A 145 -6.21 -2.12 14.40
C ASP A 145 -5.72 -2.12 15.85
N ARG A 146 -6.22 -3.10 16.61
CA ARG A 146 -5.80 -3.34 17.99
C ARG A 146 -4.43 -4.02 18.03
N HIS A 147 -3.41 -3.31 17.55
CA HIS A 147 -2.02 -3.72 17.64
C HIS A 147 -1.36 -3.10 18.87
N SER A 148 -0.78 -3.94 19.74
CA SER A 148 -0.26 -3.51 21.05
C SER A 148 0.90 -2.52 20.92
N GLN A 149 1.76 -2.68 19.91
CA GLN A 149 2.89 -1.79 19.69
C GLN A 149 2.44 -0.43 19.15
N ILE A 150 1.48 -0.39 18.22
CA ILE A 150 0.92 0.86 17.70
C ILE A 150 0.23 1.63 18.83
N LYS A 151 -0.57 0.95 19.67
CA LYS A 151 -1.20 1.56 20.84
C LYS A 151 -0.18 2.18 21.80
N LYS A 152 0.96 1.52 22.03
CA LYS A 152 2.03 2.04 22.89
C LYS A 152 2.70 3.25 22.22
N PHE A 153 3.04 3.12 20.95
CA PHE A 153 3.69 4.18 20.17
C PHE A 153 2.85 5.46 20.12
N MET A 154 1.56 5.37 19.80
CA MET A 154 0.68 6.53 19.76
C MET A 154 0.56 7.21 21.13
N ARG A 155 0.55 6.43 22.22
CA ARG A 155 0.47 6.99 23.58
C ARG A 155 1.74 7.72 24.00
N GLU A 156 2.91 7.19 23.65
CA GLU A 156 4.20 7.71 24.13
C GLU A 156 4.78 8.79 23.22
N VAL A 157 4.57 8.68 21.89
CA VAL A 157 5.22 9.53 20.90
C VAL A 157 4.27 10.59 20.32
N HIS A 158 2.98 10.25 20.14
CA HIS A 158 1.98 11.13 19.53
C HIS A 158 0.71 11.30 20.40
N PRO A 159 0.83 11.73 21.66
CA PRO A 159 -0.32 11.90 22.55
C PRO A 159 -1.32 12.98 22.08
N GLU A 160 -0.91 13.87 21.17
CA GLU A 160 -1.73 14.88 20.54
C GLU A 160 -2.75 14.32 19.54
N ILE A 161 -2.48 13.14 18.97
CA ILE A 161 -3.35 12.49 17.99
C ILE A 161 -4.36 11.62 18.72
N ILE A 162 -5.66 11.84 18.46
CA ILE A 162 -6.72 11.02 19.03
C ILE A 162 -6.73 9.66 18.32
N HIS A 163 -6.25 8.63 19.03
CA HIS A 163 -6.18 7.26 18.52
C HIS A 163 -7.46 6.47 18.82
N TRP A 164 -8.10 5.98 17.76
CA TRP A 164 -9.27 5.10 17.80
C TRP A 164 -8.92 3.71 17.29
N PHE A 165 -9.70 2.72 17.71
CA PHE A 165 -9.61 1.36 17.17
C PHE A 165 -10.67 1.13 16.11
N ASP A 166 -10.30 0.43 15.04
CA ASP A 166 -11.25 -0.01 14.03
C ASP A 166 -12.31 -0.95 14.64
N CYS A 167 -13.58 -0.55 14.51
CA CYS A 167 -14.72 -1.29 15.03
C CYS A 167 -15.05 -2.53 14.19
N TRP A 168 -14.62 -2.57 12.92
CA TRP A 168 -14.89 -3.69 12.02
C TRP A 168 -14.25 -4.99 12.53
N HIS A 169 -13.05 -4.93 13.08
CA HIS A 169 -12.40 -6.09 13.71
C HIS A 169 -13.17 -6.63 14.92
N ILE A 170 -13.82 -5.75 15.69
CA ILE A 170 -14.67 -6.14 16.81
C ILE A 170 -15.92 -6.85 16.29
N ALA A 171 -16.57 -6.26 15.29
CA ALA A 171 -17.77 -6.81 14.67
C ALA A 171 -17.50 -8.20 14.07
N LYS A 172 -16.42 -8.39 13.30
CA LYS A 172 -16.05 -9.71 12.78
C LYS A 172 -15.94 -10.76 13.88
N GLY A 173 -15.24 -10.45 14.97
CA GLY A 173 -15.03 -11.40 16.07
C GLY A 173 -16.34 -11.80 16.77
N THR A 174 -17.36 -10.94 16.76
CA THR A 174 -18.68 -11.24 17.35
C THR A 174 -19.62 -11.96 16.38
N PHE A 175 -19.61 -11.59 15.10
CA PHE A 175 -20.51 -12.17 14.11
C PHE A 175 -20.09 -13.58 13.63
N TYR A 176 -18.81 -13.95 13.73
CA TYR A 176 -18.36 -15.33 13.46
C TYR A 176 -18.73 -16.35 14.55
N MET A 177 -19.34 -15.92 15.66
CA MET A 177 -19.78 -16.82 16.75
C MET A 177 -21.24 -17.29 16.59
N PHE A 178 -21.90 -16.95 15.47
CA PHE A 178 -23.33 -17.21 15.23
C PHE A 178 -23.65 -17.90 13.89
N PHE A 179 -22.69 -18.54 13.23
CA PHE A 179 -22.94 -19.44 12.09
C PHE A 179 -22.17 -20.76 12.24
#